data_AF-A0A0H3FDI8-F1
#
_entry.id   AF-A0A0H3FDI8-F1
#
_cell.length_a   1.000
_cell.length_b   1.000
_cell.length_c   1.000
_cell.angle_alpha   90.00
_cell.angle_beta   90.00
_cell.angle_gamma   90.00
#
_symmetry.space_group_name_H-M   'P 1'
#
loop_
_entity.id
_entity.type
_entity.pdbx_description
1 polymer ?
#
loop_
_entity_poly.entity_id
_entity_poly.type
_entity_poly.pdbx_seq_one_letter_code
_entity_poly.pdbx_strand_id
1 'polypeptide(L)'
;MIPVVLIRKTYNSFIDEKKSEGCCIGLCLTWLGDILKERPVQQRGGWFSGWLSGWFSTPLTPDKKALIPSDTAKLRLLLERSYRRHESYLRSCKESQQDPKRQTGRHQVFVNYKNFRQAEKERITGVPGLQYRLITRNDFMLFNGVNSFGQAHPLTGAIIAFRFSEVPGEVGYHAVAAFRYSASECFFLDPNLGLFKTSSSYPMLDITKYIKKVYREAVPLMEFIVSKKS
;
A
#
# COMPACT_ATOMS: atom_id res chain seq x y z
N MET A 1 1.18 3.04 -19.57
CA MET A 1 0.79 3.43 -18.19
C MET A 1 0.66 4.94 -18.15
N ILE A 2 -0.45 5.46 -17.63
CA ILE A 2 -0.80 6.89 -17.70
C ILE A 2 -0.56 7.53 -16.32
N PRO A 3 0.24 8.60 -16.20
CA PRO A 3 0.41 9.29 -14.93
C PRO A 3 -0.89 9.99 -14.52
N VAL A 4 -1.30 9.79 -13.27
CA VAL A 4 -2.47 10.45 -12.66
C VAL A 4 -2.01 11.60 -11.79
N VAL A 5 -1.02 11.37 -10.92
CA VAL A 5 -0.40 12.37 -10.07
C VAL A 5 1.08 12.05 -9.90
N LEU A 6 1.96 13.04 -10.06
CA LEU A 6 3.38 12.92 -9.79
C LEU A 6 3.72 13.54 -8.43
N ILE A 7 4.42 12.81 -7.56
CA ILE A 7 4.75 13.25 -6.20
C ILE A 7 6.25 13.38 -5.94
N ARG A 8 7.10 12.98 -6.90
CA ARG A 8 8.56 12.89 -6.75
C ARG A 8 9.20 14.08 -6.04
N LYS A 9 8.89 15.31 -6.46
CA LYS A 9 9.48 16.52 -5.88
C LYS A 9 9.14 16.68 -4.39
N THR A 10 7.86 16.53 -4.04
CA THR A 10 7.39 16.67 -2.67
C THR A 10 7.85 15.50 -1.80
N TYR A 11 7.86 14.28 -2.36
CA TYR A 11 8.37 13.09 -1.70
C TYR A 11 9.86 13.23 -1.36
N ASN A 12 10.70 13.62 -2.33
CA ASN A 12 12.13 13.82 -2.13
C ASN A 12 12.42 14.91 -1.08
N SER A 13 11.74 16.06 -1.18
CA SER A 13 11.87 17.11 -0.15
C SER A 13 11.47 16.63 1.25
N PHE A 14 10.47 15.74 1.36
CA PHE A 14 10.03 15.20 2.64
C PHE A 14 11.02 14.20 3.23
N ILE A 15 11.54 13.27 2.42
CA ILE A 15 12.51 12.26 2.90
C ILE A 15 13.86 12.91 3.28
N ASP A 16 14.27 13.96 2.56
CA ASP A 16 15.45 14.77 2.90
C ASP A 16 15.28 15.45 4.28
N GLU A 17 14.12 16.08 4.52
CA GLU A 17 13.79 16.69 5.82
C GLU A 17 13.83 15.64 6.95
N LYS A 18 13.25 14.45 6.71
CA LYS A 18 13.22 13.36 7.71
C LYS A 18 14.54 12.61 7.83
N LYS A 19 15.54 12.88 6.98
CA LYS A 19 16.81 12.13 6.88
C LYS A 19 16.56 10.63 6.75
N SER A 20 15.62 10.26 5.89
CA SER A 20 15.16 8.89 5.70
C SER A 20 15.55 8.36 4.32
N GLU A 21 15.89 7.07 4.23
CA GLU A 21 16.12 6.37 2.96
C GLU A 21 14.83 6.17 2.14
N GLY A 22 13.66 6.46 2.72
CA GLY A 22 12.37 6.40 2.07
C GLY A 22 11.28 5.85 2.98
N CYS A 23 10.02 6.02 2.57
CA CYS A 23 8.87 5.47 3.29
C CYS A 23 7.98 4.56 2.42
N CYS A 24 8.54 3.94 1.38
CA CYS A 24 7.83 3.27 0.29
C CYS A 24 6.75 2.27 0.77
N ILE A 25 7.13 1.32 1.64
CA ILE A 25 6.17 0.35 2.21
C ILE A 25 5.11 1.02 3.09
N GLY A 26 5.46 2.09 3.81
CA GLY A 26 4.52 2.83 4.65
C GLY A 26 3.49 3.59 3.84
N LEU A 27 3.91 4.18 2.71
CA LEU A 27 3.01 4.84 1.78
C LEU A 27 2.08 3.83 1.09
N CYS A 28 2.61 2.68 0.64
CA CYS A 28 1.82 1.58 0.09
C CYS A 28 0.75 1.08 1.09
N LEU A 29 1.14 0.85 2.34
CA LEU A 29 0.24 0.40 3.42
C LEU A 29 -0.85 1.43 3.75
N THR A 30 -0.49 2.72 3.73
CA THR A 30 -1.42 3.80 4.04
C THR A 30 -2.42 3.98 2.91
N TRP A 31 -1.94 4.04 1.67
CA TRP A 31 -2.77 4.23 0.48
C TRP A 31 -3.76 3.09 0.27
N LEU A 32 -3.29 1.83 0.24
CA LEU A 32 -4.20 0.68 0.14
C LEU A 32 -5.15 0.59 1.34
N GLY A 33 -4.67 0.95 2.53
CA GLY A 33 -5.48 1.00 3.74
C GLY A 33 -6.65 1.98 3.61
N ASP A 34 -6.41 3.16 3.05
CA ASP A 34 -7.41 4.21 2.86
C ASP A 34 -8.43 3.85 1.75
N ILE A 35 -8.02 3.12 0.70
CA ILE A 35 -8.91 2.62 -0.36
C ILE A 35 -9.81 1.49 0.17
N LEU A 36 -9.19 0.44 0.73
CA LEU A 36 -9.84 -0.84 0.99
C LEU A 36 -10.67 -0.84 2.28
N LYS A 37 -10.38 0.06 3.24
CA LYS A 37 -11.21 0.18 4.43
C LYS A 37 -12.50 0.92 4.12
N GLU A 38 -13.61 0.29 4.49
CA GLU A 38 -14.87 0.99 4.62
C GLU A 38 -14.82 1.89 5.85
N ARG A 39 -15.30 3.12 5.67
CA ARG A 39 -15.60 3.98 6.82
C ARG A 39 -16.88 3.42 7.43
N PRO A 40 -16.98 3.25 8.76
CA PRO A 40 -18.27 2.97 9.37
C PRO A 40 -19.24 4.08 8.97
N VAL A 41 -20.43 3.71 8.49
CA VAL A 41 -21.51 4.67 8.26
C VAL A 41 -21.89 5.21 9.63
N GLN A 42 -21.43 6.41 9.98
CA GLN A 42 -21.94 7.08 11.16
C GLN A 42 -23.39 7.44 10.89
N GLN A 43 -24.32 6.85 11.66
CA GLN A 43 -25.67 7.40 11.78
C GLN A 43 -25.51 8.86 12.22
N ARG A 44 -26.10 9.80 11.46
CA ARG A 44 -26.10 11.22 11.79
C ARG A 44 -26.76 11.41 13.16
N GLY A 45 -25.97 11.60 14.19
CA GLY A 45 -26.44 11.93 15.53
C GLY A 45 -25.39 12.76 16.27
N GLY A 46 -25.74 14.00 16.60
CA GLY A 46 -25.07 14.76 17.66
C GLY A 46 -24.15 15.91 17.23
N TRP A 47 -24.37 17.05 17.87
CA TRP A 47 -23.89 18.42 17.66
C TRP A 47 -22.36 18.68 17.75
N PHE A 48 -21.50 17.66 17.89
CA PHE A 48 -20.07 17.83 18.18
C PHE A 48 -19.13 17.53 16.98
N SER A 49 -19.50 17.95 15.77
CA SER A 49 -18.76 17.63 14.52
C SER A 49 -17.69 18.65 14.10
N GLY A 50 -17.09 19.37 15.06
CA GLY A 50 -16.29 20.56 14.76
C GLY A 50 -14.78 20.41 14.48
N TRP A 51 -14.13 19.25 14.74
CA TRP A 51 -12.64 19.25 14.80
C TRP A 51 -11.87 18.07 14.16
N LEU A 52 -12.50 17.17 13.39
CA LEU A 52 -11.83 16.04 12.69
C LEU A 52 -12.19 15.98 11.19
N SER A 53 -12.04 17.09 10.48
CA SER A 53 -12.57 17.34 9.13
C SER A 53 -12.06 16.43 7.97
N GLY A 54 -11.22 15.44 8.22
CA GLY A 54 -10.91 14.37 7.23
C GLY A 54 -11.77 13.10 7.35
N TRP A 55 -12.46 12.94 8.48
CA TRP A 55 -13.26 11.77 8.86
C TRP A 55 -14.78 11.97 8.72
N PHE A 56 -15.24 13.17 8.33
CA PHE A 56 -16.65 13.58 8.34
C PHE A 56 -17.26 13.85 6.95
N SER A 57 -16.69 13.29 5.87
CA SER A 57 -17.20 13.46 4.51
C SER A 57 -17.92 12.21 3.99
N THR A 58 -18.90 12.43 3.10
CA THR A 58 -19.66 11.42 2.35
C THR A 58 -18.75 10.28 1.88
N PRO A 59 -19.15 9.00 2.00
CA PRO A 59 -18.32 7.89 1.57
C PRO A 59 -17.87 8.09 0.12
N LEU A 60 -16.56 8.30 -0.08
CA LEU A 60 -15.98 8.44 -1.40
C LEU A 60 -16.05 7.08 -2.12
N THR A 61 -16.33 7.12 -3.42
CA THR A 61 -16.21 5.95 -4.29
C THR A 61 -14.75 5.46 -4.30
N PRO A 62 -14.48 4.15 -4.51
CA PRO A 62 -13.11 3.61 -4.47
C PRO A 62 -12.12 4.33 -5.41
N ASP A 63 -12.57 4.80 -6.57
CA ASP A 63 -11.81 5.63 -7.49
C ASP A 63 -11.40 6.97 -6.87
N LYS A 64 -12.31 7.67 -6.18
CA LYS A 64 -11.99 8.91 -5.45
C LYS A 64 -11.09 8.66 -4.25
N LYS A 65 -11.18 7.50 -3.59
CA LYS A 65 -10.26 7.09 -2.52
C LYS A 65 -8.87 6.73 -3.04
N ALA A 66 -8.77 6.23 -4.27
CA ALA A 66 -7.51 5.84 -4.89
C ALA A 66 -6.65 7.05 -5.28
N LEU A 67 -7.24 8.23 -5.41
CA LEU A 67 -6.50 9.45 -5.73
C LEU A 67 -5.64 9.89 -4.54
N ILE A 68 -4.36 10.13 -4.82
CA ILE A 68 -3.46 10.81 -3.89
C ILE A 68 -3.64 12.33 -4.04
N PRO A 69 -3.46 13.12 -2.96
CA PRO A 69 -3.59 14.57 -3.05
C PRO A 69 -2.57 15.17 -4.01
N SER A 70 -3.02 16.04 -4.91
CA SER A 70 -2.15 16.89 -5.73
C SER A 70 -1.68 18.14 -4.99
N ASP A 71 -2.46 18.58 -3.99
CA ASP A 71 -2.11 19.69 -3.10
C ASP A 71 -0.93 19.33 -2.18
N THR A 72 0.12 20.16 -2.18
CA THR A 72 1.35 19.92 -1.42
C THR A 72 1.11 19.77 0.07
N ALA A 73 0.22 20.58 0.68
CA ALA A 73 -0.04 20.51 2.11
C ALA A 73 -0.72 19.18 2.51
N LYS A 74 -1.76 18.78 1.77
CA LYS A 74 -2.44 17.49 1.96
C LYS A 74 -1.51 16.30 1.66
N LEU A 75 -0.66 16.41 0.64
CA LEU A 75 0.32 15.39 0.32
C LEU A 75 1.34 15.23 1.45
N ARG A 76 1.83 16.33 2.06
CA ARG A 76 2.71 16.23 3.24
C ARG A 76 2.03 15.52 4.41
N LEU A 77 0.75 15.78 4.68
CA LEU A 77 0.01 15.06 5.73
C LEU A 77 -0.10 13.55 5.45
N LEU A 78 -0.31 13.18 4.18
CA LEU A 78 -0.27 11.77 3.76
C LEU A 78 1.12 11.16 3.98
N LEU A 79 2.18 11.87 3.63
CA LEU A 79 3.57 11.42 3.81
C LEU A 79 3.92 11.27 5.30
N GLU A 80 3.46 12.16 6.18
CA GLU A 80 3.64 12.04 7.63
C GLU A 80 2.93 10.80 8.23
N ARG A 81 1.73 10.50 7.75
CA ARG A 81 1.03 9.25 8.11
C ARG A 81 1.79 8.03 7.61
N SER A 82 2.28 8.11 6.37
CA SER A 82 3.01 7.03 5.69
C SER A 82 4.35 6.75 6.36
N TYR A 83 5.07 7.79 6.78
CA TYR A 83 6.32 7.70 7.51
C TYR A 83 6.14 7.00 8.87
N ARG A 84 5.16 7.43 9.68
CA ARG A 84 4.82 6.73 10.94
C ARG A 84 4.47 5.27 10.71
N ARG A 85 3.78 4.96 9.61
CA ARG A 85 3.46 3.59 9.21
C ARG A 85 4.69 2.79 8.79
N HIS A 86 5.62 3.42 8.10
CA HIS A 86 6.90 2.84 7.71
C HIS A 86 7.73 2.49 8.95
N GLU A 87 7.90 3.43 9.88
CA GLU A 87 8.61 3.22 11.13
C GLU A 87 7.99 2.11 11.98
N SER A 88 6.66 2.07 12.09
CA SER A 88 5.96 0.98 12.77
C SER A 88 6.23 -0.37 12.10
N TYR A 89 6.28 -0.42 10.77
CA TYR A 89 6.60 -1.63 10.04
C TYR A 89 8.05 -2.08 10.30
N LEU A 90 9.03 -1.17 10.22
CA LEU A 90 10.43 -1.46 10.49
C LEU A 90 10.64 -1.94 11.92
N ARG A 91 9.99 -1.29 12.90
CA ARG A 91 10.05 -1.68 14.31
C ARG A 91 9.51 -3.09 14.53
N SER A 92 8.33 -3.40 14.00
CA SER A 92 7.77 -4.76 14.11
C SER A 92 8.67 -5.81 13.47
N CYS A 93 9.32 -5.48 12.35
CA CYS A 93 10.30 -6.37 11.72
C CYS A 93 11.54 -6.56 12.62
N LYS A 94 12.05 -5.52 13.27
CA LYS A 94 13.22 -5.62 14.18
C LYS A 94 12.89 -6.41 15.45
N GLU A 95 11.79 -6.09 16.12
CA GLU A 95 11.32 -6.80 17.33
C GLU A 95 11.14 -8.30 17.06
N SER A 96 10.64 -8.67 15.88
CA SER A 96 10.47 -10.07 15.51
C SER A 96 11.76 -10.87 15.38
N GLN A 97 12.88 -10.22 15.06
CA GLN A 97 14.17 -10.90 14.95
C GLN A 97 14.80 -11.20 16.30
N GLN A 98 14.38 -10.49 17.34
CA GLN A 98 14.91 -10.60 18.69
C GLN A 98 14.18 -11.68 19.51
N ASP A 99 13.04 -12.20 19.03
CA ASP A 99 12.29 -13.28 19.69
C ASP A 99 12.66 -14.64 19.09
N PRO A 100 13.43 -15.49 19.81
CA PRO A 100 13.87 -16.79 19.31
C PRO A 100 12.71 -17.77 19.04
N LYS A 101 11.52 -17.52 19.59
CA LYS A 101 10.32 -18.34 19.37
C LYS A 101 9.55 -17.93 18.10
N ARG A 102 9.89 -16.81 17.47
CA ARG A 102 9.26 -16.28 16.26
C ARG A 102 10.19 -16.32 15.04
N GLN A 103 10.80 -17.48 14.77
CA GLN A 103 11.70 -17.72 13.62
C GLN A 103 10.99 -17.73 12.24
N THR A 104 9.91 -16.98 12.06
CA THR A 104 9.30 -16.77 10.74
C THR A 104 9.88 -15.50 10.12
N GLY A 105 10.01 -15.43 8.79
CA GLY A 105 10.61 -14.26 8.12
C GLY A 105 9.94 -12.93 8.53
N ARG A 106 10.72 -11.84 8.64
CA ARG A 106 10.28 -10.52 9.16
C ARG A 106 8.91 -10.06 8.63
N HIS A 107 8.69 -10.21 7.32
CA HIS A 107 7.45 -9.84 6.65
C HIS A 107 6.25 -10.70 7.06
N GLN A 108 6.48 -11.98 7.35
CA GLN A 108 5.43 -12.90 7.80
C GLN A 108 4.97 -12.55 9.21
N VAL A 109 5.91 -12.18 10.09
CA VAL A 109 5.58 -11.70 11.43
C VAL A 109 4.74 -10.42 11.36
N PHE A 110 5.10 -9.49 10.49
CA PHE A 110 4.29 -8.28 10.28
C PHE A 110 2.87 -8.60 9.82
N VAL A 111 2.71 -9.50 8.85
CA VAL A 111 1.39 -9.92 8.35
C VAL A 111 0.55 -10.58 9.46
N ASN A 112 1.15 -11.52 10.20
CA ASN A 112 0.49 -12.19 11.33
C ASN A 112 0.08 -11.20 12.42
N TYR A 113 0.96 -10.25 12.76
CA TYR A 113 0.66 -9.19 13.73
C TYR A 113 -0.51 -8.31 13.27
N LYS A 114 -0.56 -7.91 11.99
CA LYS A 114 -1.68 -7.12 11.46
C LYS A 114 -2.99 -7.89 11.50
N ASN A 115 -2.98 -9.16 11.10
CA ASN A 115 -4.16 -10.02 11.15
C ASN A 115 -4.65 -10.24 12.58
N PHE A 116 -3.76 -10.49 13.54
CA PHE A 116 -4.11 -10.63 14.96
C PHE A 116 -4.74 -9.35 15.53
N ARG A 117 -4.09 -8.19 15.32
CA ARG A 117 -4.62 -6.89 15.76
C ARG A 117 -5.98 -6.58 15.13
N GLN A 118 -6.16 -6.96 13.87
CA GLN A 118 -7.42 -6.78 13.16
C GLN A 118 -8.52 -7.68 13.74
N ALA A 119 -8.24 -8.96 14.00
CA ALA A 119 -9.19 -9.89 14.61
C ALA A 119 -9.63 -9.41 16.01
N GLU A 120 -8.70 -8.90 16.81
CA GLU A 120 -9.04 -8.34 18.12
C GLU A 120 -9.93 -7.09 18.00
N LYS A 121 -9.63 -6.21 17.04
CA LYS A 121 -10.48 -5.03 16.78
C LYS A 121 -11.87 -5.42 16.28
N GLU A 122 -11.95 -6.43 15.40
CA GLU A 122 -13.22 -6.99 14.92
C GLU A 122 -14.05 -7.53 16.08
N ARG A 123 -13.43 -8.29 16.99
CA ARG A 123 -14.09 -8.80 18.19
C ARG A 123 -14.69 -7.69 19.06
N ILE A 124 -13.99 -6.57 19.18
CA ILE A 124 -14.44 -5.42 20.00
C ILE A 124 -15.50 -4.58 19.28
N THR A 125 -15.37 -4.38 17.97
CA THR A 125 -16.16 -3.37 17.23
C THR A 125 -17.23 -3.93 16.31
N GLY A 126 -17.21 -5.24 16.02
CA GLY A 126 -18.12 -5.88 15.06
C GLY A 126 -17.90 -5.48 13.59
N VAL A 127 -16.89 -4.66 13.28
CA VAL A 127 -16.63 -4.14 11.94
C VAL A 127 -15.48 -4.91 11.29
N PRO A 128 -15.73 -5.68 10.19
CA PRO A 128 -14.68 -6.34 9.41
C PRO A 128 -13.66 -5.32 8.90
N GLY A 129 -12.38 -5.68 8.92
CA GLY A 129 -11.35 -4.86 8.30
C GLY A 129 -10.52 -5.62 7.29
N LEU A 130 -9.20 -5.38 7.31
CA LEU A 130 -8.32 -5.86 6.26
C LEU A 130 -7.58 -7.11 6.68
N GLN A 131 -7.58 -8.11 5.80
CA GLN A 131 -6.73 -9.28 5.89
C GLN A 131 -5.50 -9.10 5.01
N TYR A 132 -4.36 -9.52 5.56
CA TYR A 132 -3.06 -9.50 4.89
C TYR A 132 -2.58 -10.93 4.64
N ARG A 133 -2.05 -11.19 3.45
CA ARG A 133 -1.38 -12.45 3.10
C ARG A 133 -0.02 -12.13 2.47
N LEU A 134 1.00 -12.88 2.86
CA LEU A 134 2.33 -12.79 2.26
C LEU A 134 2.54 -13.95 1.29
N ILE A 135 3.09 -13.66 0.12
CA ILE A 135 3.52 -14.68 -0.85
C ILE A 135 4.89 -14.29 -1.39
N THR A 136 5.88 -15.17 -1.30
CA THR A 136 7.18 -14.98 -1.95
C THR A 136 7.03 -15.18 -3.46
N ARG A 137 7.63 -14.30 -4.26
CA ARG A 137 7.53 -14.33 -5.72
C ARG A 137 8.91 -14.16 -6.33
N ASN A 138 9.21 -14.95 -7.35
CA ASN A 138 10.44 -14.88 -8.13
C ASN A 138 10.23 -14.27 -9.54
N ASP A 139 8.98 -14.01 -9.92
CA ASP A 139 8.62 -13.34 -11.17
C ASP A 139 7.46 -12.36 -10.92
N PHE A 140 7.55 -11.15 -11.49
CA PHE A 140 6.51 -10.13 -11.45
C PHE A 140 5.21 -10.62 -12.10
N MET A 141 5.27 -11.50 -13.11
CA MET A 141 4.07 -12.02 -13.76
C MET A 141 3.27 -12.98 -12.87
N LEU A 142 3.87 -13.52 -11.80
CA LEU A 142 3.19 -14.42 -10.85
C LEU A 142 2.39 -13.69 -9.76
N PHE A 143 2.43 -12.35 -9.74
CA PHE A 143 1.70 -11.56 -8.75
C PHE A 143 0.21 -11.59 -9.09
N ASN A 144 -0.58 -12.05 -8.13
CA ASN A 144 -1.99 -12.38 -8.36
C ASN A 144 -2.95 -11.51 -7.55
N GLY A 145 -2.45 -10.69 -6.62
CA GLY A 145 -3.26 -9.79 -5.79
C GLY A 145 -4.06 -8.76 -6.58
N VAL A 146 -3.72 -8.56 -7.86
CA VAL A 146 -4.48 -7.74 -8.83
C VAL A 146 -5.05 -8.54 -10.01
N ASN A 147 -4.76 -9.84 -10.15
CA ASN A 147 -5.16 -10.65 -11.31
C ASN A 147 -6.43 -11.50 -11.09
N SER A 148 -7.21 -11.29 -10.04
CA SER A 148 -8.45 -12.05 -9.79
C SER A 148 -9.51 -11.78 -10.87
N PHE A 149 -9.49 -12.57 -11.94
CA PHE A 149 -10.58 -12.70 -12.89
C PHE A 149 -11.62 -13.67 -12.31
N GLY A 150 -12.90 -13.27 -12.32
CA GLY A 150 -14.02 -14.20 -12.14
C GLY A 150 -14.60 -14.36 -10.73
N GLN A 151 -14.15 -13.62 -9.71
CA GLN A 151 -14.88 -13.53 -8.44
C GLN A 151 -15.56 -12.17 -8.31
N ALA A 152 -16.83 -12.19 -7.92
CA ALA A 152 -17.55 -11.01 -7.44
C ALA A 152 -16.73 -10.39 -6.30
N HIS A 153 -16.05 -9.29 -6.63
CA HIS A 153 -15.17 -8.46 -5.81
C HIS A 153 -15.06 -8.76 -4.30
N PRO A 154 -14.01 -9.47 -3.85
CA PRO A 154 -13.24 -8.92 -2.76
C PRO A 154 -12.40 -7.77 -3.35
N LEU A 155 -12.59 -6.54 -2.85
CA LEU A 155 -11.65 -5.45 -3.14
C LEU A 155 -10.27 -5.90 -2.65
N THR A 156 -9.37 -6.25 -3.58
CA THR A 156 -8.00 -6.65 -3.28
C THR A 156 -7.00 -5.63 -3.84
N GLY A 157 -5.96 -5.38 -3.05
CA GLY A 157 -4.77 -4.67 -3.48
C GLY A 157 -3.54 -5.51 -3.25
N ALA A 158 -2.47 -5.22 -3.98
CA ALA A 158 -1.18 -5.85 -3.81
C ALA A 158 -0.13 -4.81 -3.44
N ILE A 159 0.75 -5.15 -2.51
CA ILE A 159 2.04 -4.46 -2.35
C ILE A 159 3.12 -5.39 -2.89
N ILE A 160 3.91 -4.90 -3.82
CA ILE A 160 4.98 -5.61 -4.49
C ILE A 160 6.29 -5.07 -3.95
N ALA A 161 7.05 -5.92 -3.26
CA ALA A 161 8.39 -5.59 -2.83
C ALA A 161 9.41 -6.27 -3.75
N PHE A 162 10.42 -5.51 -4.16
CA PHE A 162 11.47 -5.96 -5.06
C PHE A 162 12.79 -5.30 -4.68
N ARG A 163 13.89 -5.92 -5.11
CA ARG A 163 15.21 -5.31 -5.08
C ARG A 163 15.59 -4.81 -6.47
N PHE A 164 16.48 -3.84 -6.54
CA PHE A 164 17.01 -3.30 -7.78
C PHE A 164 18.46 -2.87 -7.56
N SER A 165 19.21 -2.66 -8.64
CA SER A 165 20.59 -2.22 -8.58
C SER A 165 20.80 -1.11 -9.61
N GLU A 166 20.97 0.12 -9.13
CA GLU A 166 21.30 1.26 -9.99
C GLU A 166 22.81 1.27 -10.32
N VAL A 167 23.62 0.85 -9.35
CA VAL A 167 25.08 0.76 -9.43
C VAL A 167 25.51 -0.67 -9.12
N PRO A 168 26.41 -1.28 -9.93
CA PRO A 168 26.90 -2.64 -9.66
C PRO A 168 27.44 -2.79 -8.24
N GLY A 169 26.90 -3.76 -7.49
CA GLY A 169 27.28 -4.04 -6.11
C GLY A 169 26.40 -3.37 -5.05
N GLU A 170 25.60 -2.36 -5.41
CA GLU A 170 24.62 -1.74 -4.52
C GLU A 170 23.22 -2.31 -4.75
N VAL A 171 22.57 -2.73 -3.67
CA VAL A 171 21.23 -3.31 -3.70
C VAL A 171 20.25 -2.37 -3.00
N GLY A 172 19.39 -1.74 -3.79
CA GLY A 172 18.24 -1.00 -3.31
C GLY A 172 17.04 -1.93 -3.08
N TYR A 173 16.18 -1.56 -2.13
CA TYR A 173 14.90 -2.24 -1.90
C TYR A 173 13.77 -1.22 -2.10
N HIS A 174 12.73 -1.63 -2.83
CA HIS A 174 11.56 -0.78 -3.07
C HIS A 174 10.27 -1.55 -2.88
N ALA A 175 9.20 -0.79 -2.61
CA ALA A 175 7.85 -1.31 -2.55
C ALA A 175 6.91 -0.41 -3.33
N VAL A 176 6.08 -1.02 -4.17
CA VAL A 176 5.02 -0.37 -4.95
C VAL A 176 3.68 -1.02 -4.62
N ALA A 177 2.58 -0.30 -4.85
CA ALA A 177 1.25 -0.83 -4.58
C ALA A 177 0.39 -0.79 -5.84
N ALA A 178 -0.57 -1.71 -5.92
CA ALA A 178 -1.53 -1.76 -7.00
C ALA A 178 -2.93 -2.12 -6.47
N PHE A 179 -3.95 -1.54 -7.08
CA PHE A 179 -5.35 -1.77 -6.75
C PHE A 179 -6.15 -1.87 -8.04
N ARG A 180 -6.82 -3.01 -8.25
CA ARG A 180 -7.69 -3.20 -9.41
C ARG A 180 -9.07 -2.63 -9.10
N TYR A 181 -9.43 -1.56 -9.81
CA TYR A 181 -10.72 -0.91 -9.67
C TYR A 181 -11.80 -1.62 -10.49
N SER A 182 -11.48 -2.02 -11.71
CA SER A 182 -12.40 -2.70 -12.62
C SER A 182 -11.70 -3.78 -13.45
N ALA A 183 -12.44 -4.44 -14.34
CA ALA A 183 -11.87 -5.45 -15.23
C ALA A 183 -10.74 -4.89 -16.13
N SER A 184 -10.79 -3.60 -16.46
CA SER A 184 -9.85 -2.93 -17.38
C SER A 184 -9.04 -1.81 -16.74
N GLU A 185 -9.27 -1.48 -15.46
CA GLU A 185 -8.61 -0.36 -14.79
C GLU A 185 -7.93 -0.77 -13.49
N CYS A 186 -6.64 -0.46 -13.40
CA CYS A 186 -5.83 -0.65 -12.21
C CYS A 186 -5.09 0.65 -11.88
N PHE A 187 -5.11 1.01 -10.60
CA PHE A 187 -4.28 2.06 -10.05
C PHE A 187 -2.96 1.47 -9.56
N PHE A 188 -1.86 2.11 -9.93
CA PHE A 188 -0.51 1.69 -9.58
C PHE A 188 0.22 2.85 -8.91
N LEU A 189 0.65 2.66 -7.67
CA LEU A 189 1.37 3.65 -6.88
C LEU A 189 2.85 3.25 -6.79
N ASP A 190 3.69 4.13 -7.29
CA ASP A 190 5.13 4.12 -7.07
C ASP A 190 5.51 5.28 -6.17
N PRO A 191 5.90 5.02 -4.90
CA PRO A 191 6.26 6.07 -3.94
C PRO A 191 7.32 7.06 -4.44
N ASN A 192 8.26 6.62 -5.30
CA ASN A 192 9.32 7.49 -5.80
C ASN A 192 8.86 8.42 -6.92
N LEU A 193 7.73 8.12 -7.56
CA LEU A 193 7.30 8.79 -8.78
C LEU A 193 5.89 9.35 -8.67
N GLY A 194 4.90 8.52 -8.35
CA GLY A 194 3.52 8.94 -8.29
C GLY A 194 2.49 7.83 -8.43
N LEU A 195 1.25 8.28 -8.62
CA LEU A 195 0.11 7.43 -8.93
C LEU A 195 -0.09 7.38 -10.43
N PHE A 196 -0.30 6.18 -10.93
CA PHE A 196 -0.51 5.86 -12.32
C PHE A 196 -1.77 5.02 -12.49
N LYS A 197 -2.26 4.99 -13.72
CA LYS A 197 -3.38 4.15 -14.14
C LYS A 197 -2.97 3.29 -15.32
N THR A 198 -3.39 2.03 -15.31
CA THR A 198 -3.38 1.15 -16.48
C THR A 198 -4.78 1.06 -17.06
N SER A 199 -4.85 0.87 -18.38
CA SER A 199 -6.10 0.74 -19.14
C SER A 199 -6.09 -0.56 -19.93
N SER A 200 -5.58 -1.64 -19.32
CA SER A 200 -5.50 -2.96 -19.94
C SER A 200 -6.12 -4.01 -19.04
N SER A 201 -6.63 -5.08 -19.65
CA SER A 201 -7.08 -6.29 -18.96
C SER A 201 -5.94 -7.06 -18.29
N TYR A 202 -4.68 -6.70 -18.55
CA TYR A 202 -3.47 -7.37 -18.04
C TYR A 202 -2.61 -6.38 -17.23
N PRO A 203 -3.09 -5.87 -16.09
CA PRO A 203 -2.42 -4.81 -15.34
C PRO A 203 -1.00 -5.19 -14.91
N MET A 204 -0.74 -6.46 -14.60
CA MET A 204 0.61 -6.91 -14.23
C MET A 204 1.61 -6.85 -15.38
N LEU A 205 1.17 -7.00 -16.63
CA LEU A 205 2.06 -6.82 -17.78
C LEU A 205 2.54 -5.36 -17.87
N ASP A 206 1.62 -4.41 -17.70
CA ASP A 206 1.93 -2.98 -17.72
C ASP A 206 2.83 -2.57 -16.54
N ILE A 207 2.52 -3.07 -15.34
CA ILE A 207 3.31 -2.85 -14.13
C ILE A 207 4.72 -3.41 -14.28
N THR A 208 4.85 -4.65 -14.78
CA THR A 208 6.17 -5.28 -14.99
C THR A 208 7.01 -4.52 -16.00
N LYS A 209 6.42 -4.12 -17.14
CA LYS A 209 7.10 -3.31 -18.15
C LYS A 209 7.57 -1.97 -17.58
N TYR A 210 6.75 -1.33 -16.75
CA TYR A 210 7.11 -0.10 -16.07
C TYR A 210 8.27 -0.30 -15.08
N ILE A 211 8.18 -1.29 -14.18
CA ILE A 211 9.21 -1.53 -13.16
C ILE A 211 10.56 -1.81 -13.84
N LYS A 212 10.59 -2.68 -14.87
CA LYS A 212 11.82 -3.00 -15.61
C LYS A 212 12.39 -1.80 -16.39
N LYS A 213 11.54 -0.83 -16.77
CA LYS A 213 11.97 0.40 -17.43
C LYS A 213 12.56 1.41 -16.45
N VAL A 214 11.98 1.52 -15.25
CA VAL A 214 12.38 2.53 -14.25
C VAL A 214 13.52 2.03 -13.36
N TYR A 215 13.48 0.76 -12.97
CA TYR A 215 14.41 0.16 -12.02
C TYR A 215 15.27 -0.88 -12.72
N ARG A 216 16.57 -0.61 -12.81
CA ARG A 216 17.54 -1.52 -13.40
C ARG A 216 17.68 -2.79 -12.55
N GLU A 217 17.73 -3.94 -13.23
CA GLU A 217 17.88 -5.25 -12.59
C GLU A 217 16.84 -5.53 -11.49
N ALA A 218 15.62 -5.03 -11.69
CA ALA A 218 14.54 -5.26 -10.74
C ALA A 218 14.22 -6.76 -10.60
N VAL A 219 14.39 -7.30 -9.39
CA VAL A 219 14.08 -8.68 -9.03
C VAL A 219 12.96 -8.67 -7.98
N PRO A 220 11.80 -9.28 -8.28
CA PRO A 220 10.72 -9.39 -7.31
C PRO A 220 11.15 -10.23 -6.12
N LEU A 221 10.64 -9.88 -4.94
CA LEU A 221 10.90 -10.62 -3.72
C LEU A 221 9.60 -11.22 -3.16
N MET A 222 8.56 -10.38 -3.04
CA MET A 222 7.33 -10.80 -2.38
C MET A 222 6.14 -9.90 -2.71
N GLU A 223 4.97 -10.46 -2.45
CA GLU A 223 3.65 -9.88 -2.61
C GLU A 223 2.93 -9.87 -1.27
N PHE A 224 2.45 -8.70 -0.84
CA PHE A 224 1.44 -8.59 0.21
C PHE A 224 0.08 -8.43 -0.45
N ILE A 225 -0.75 -9.45 -0.39
CA ILE A 225 -2.15 -9.33 -0.80
C ILE A 225 -2.93 -8.76 0.38
N VAL A 226 -3.59 -7.63 0.13
CA VAL A 226 -4.45 -6.93 1.09
C VAL A 226 -5.88 -7.04 0.58
N SER A 227 -6.77 -7.59 1.39
CA SER A 227 -8.16 -7.86 1.00
C SER A 227 -9.12 -7.43 2.09
N LYS A 228 -10.33 -7.03 1.71
CA LYS A 228 -11.43 -6.93 2.67
C LYS A 228 -11.79 -8.35 3.13
N LYS A 229 -11.97 -8.53 4.44
CA LYS A 229 -12.48 -9.78 4.98
C LYS A 229 -14.00 -9.85 4.69
N SER A 230 -14.40 -10.85 3.91
CA SER A 230 -15.80 -11.19 3.60
C SER A 230 -16.48 -11.85 4.78
#